data_AF-A0A7S4DKR4-F1
#
_entry.id   AF-A0A7S4DKR4-F1
#
_cell.length_a   1.000
_cell.length_b   1.000
_cell.length_c   1.000
_cell.angle_alpha   90.00
_cell.angle_beta   90.00
_cell.angle_gamma   90.00
#
_symmetry.space_group_name_H-M   'P 1'
#
loop_
_entity.id
_entity.type
_entity.pdbx_description
1 polymer ?
#
loop_
_entity_poly.entity_id
_entity_poly.type
_entity_poly.pdbx_seq_one_letter_code
_entity_poly.pdbx_strand_id
1 'polypeptide(L)'
;MYEPQEGNKLGFDKVFEGHIRMQEEMRVLKESMSRKMGQRMYKHVVVLDMNGFGLRHMSPDVVRKLRKLMSFDSFMYPESLKHLYIVNAPWIFQKAWTMVKGILHETTQKRIKIVGKDQKTILRKLTRIVDLAQIPTWLGGQNEDDICGICSENFEEVWKKARLETCEDMGGQDESKSCRF
;
A
#
# COMPACT_ATOMS: atom_id res chain seq x y z
N MET A 1 26.03 -5.84 -34.04
CA MET A 1 25.48 -4.56 -33.53
C MET A 1 24.24 -4.91 -32.75
N TYR A 2 24.31 -4.78 -31.43
CA TYR A 2 23.19 -5.09 -30.55
C TYR A 2 22.37 -3.82 -30.39
N GLU A 3 21.13 -3.86 -30.85
CA GLU A 3 20.18 -2.77 -30.78
C GLU A 3 19.62 -2.69 -29.35
N PRO A 4 19.64 -1.54 -28.66
CA PRO A 4 19.10 -1.41 -27.33
C PRO A 4 17.59 -1.67 -27.34
N GLN A 5 17.13 -2.74 -26.69
CA GLN A 5 15.71 -3.02 -26.50
C GLN A 5 15.08 -1.89 -25.67
N GLU A 6 14.18 -1.12 -26.28
CA GLU A 6 13.40 -0.07 -25.62
C GLU A 6 12.63 -0.65 -24.43
N GLY A 7 13.07 -0.26 -23.23
CA GLY A 7 12.28 -0.05 -22.02
C GLY A 7 11.11 -1.01 -21.78
N ASN A 8 11.38 -2.09 -21.04
CA ASN A 8 10.41 -2.98 -20.41
C ASN A 8 9.46 -2.20 -19.47
N LYS A 9 8.43 -1.56 -20.02
CA LYS A 9 7.38 -0.89 -19.24
C LYS A 9 6.42 -1.94 -18.72
N LEU A 10 6.35 -2.09 -17.40
CA LEU A 10 5.39 -2.98 -16.74
C LEU A 10 3.96 -2.60 -17.17
N GLY A 11 3.25 -3.56 -17.78
CA GLY A 11 1.87 -3.37 -18.23
C GLY A 11 0.90 -3.15 -17.05
N PHE A 12 -0.22 -2.48 -17.31
CA PHE A 12 -1.23 -2.21 -16.26
C PHE A 12 -1.77 -3.50 -15.64
N ASP A 13 -1.95 -4.56 -16.43
CA ASP A 13 -2.47 -5.83 -15.91
C ASP A 13 -1.53 -6.45 -14.88
N LYS A 14 -0.21 -6.41 -15.12
CA LYS A 14 0.79 -6.85 -14.13
C LYS A 14 0.79 -5.99 -12.87
N VAL A 15 0.61 -4.68 -13.00
CA VAL A 15 0.45 -3.77 -11.84
C VAL A 15 -0.82 -4.12 -11.05
N PHE A 16 -1.91 -4.40 -11.76
CA PHE A 16 -3.20 -4.73 -11.17
C PHE A 16 -3.17 -6.09 -10.45
N GLU A 17 -2.60 -7.11 -11.07
CA GLU A 17 -2.35 -8.43 -10.47
C GLU A 17 -1.43 -8.33 -9.25
N GLY A 18 -0.34 -7.56 -9.35
CA GLY A 18 0.55 -7.30 -8.22
C GLY A 18 -0.17 -6.63 -7.05
N HIS A 19 -1.07 -5.69 -7.33
CA HIS A 19 -1.89 -5.05 -6.30
C HIS A 19 -2.87 -6.04 -5.63
N ILE A 20 -3.52 -6.91 -6.40
CA ILE A 20 -4.38 -7.97 -5.85
C ILE A 20 -3.57 -8.89 -4.93
N ARG A 21 -2.41 -9.35 -5.42
CA ARG A 21 -1.51 -10.21 -4.65
C ARG A 21 -1.14 -9.51 -3.33
N MET A 22 -0.69 -8.27 -3.38
CA MET A 22 -0.38 -7.45 -2.21
C MET A 22 -1.55 -7.33 -1.22
N GLN A 23 -2.78 -7.18 -1.70
CA GLN A 23 -3.98 -7.07 -0.85
C GLN A 23 -4.30 -8.39 -0.13
N GLU A 24 -4.27 -9.53 -0.83
CA GLU A 24 -4.45 -10.85 -0.22
C GLU A 24 -3.33 -11.16 0.78
N GLU A 25 -2.11 -10.77 0.43
CA GLU A 25 -0.95 -10.93 1.26
C GLU A 25 -1.08 -10.14 2.57
N MET A 26 -1.46 -8.86 2.48
CA MET A 26 -1.77 -8.05 3.67
C MET A 26 -2.90 -8.66 4.51
N ARG A 27 -3.89 -9.30 3.89
CA ARG A 27 -4.99 -9.94 4.61
C ARG A 27 -4.50 -11.11 5.47
N VAL A 28 -3.60 -11.95 4.95
CA VAL A 28 -2.98 -13.04 5.73
C VAL A 28 -2.15 -12.50 6.89
N LEU A 29 -1.32 -11.48 6.65
CA LEU A 29 -0.51 -10.87 7.69
C LEU A 29 -1.37 -10.28 8.82
N LYS A 30 -2.45 -9.58 8.46
CA LYS A 30 -3.41 -9.03 9.42
C LYS A 30 -4.09 -10.12 10.27
N GLU A 31 -4.39 -11.27 9.68
CA GLU A 31 -4.96 -12.41 10.40
C GLU A 31 -3.97 -12.97 11.42
N SER A 32 -2.70 -13.19 11.02
CA SER A 32 -1.64 -13.64 11.93
C SER A 32 -1.44 -12.66 13.09
N MET A 33 -1.31 -11.36 12.78
CA MET A 33 -1.20 -10.31 13.80
C MET A 33 -2.43 -10.23 14.71
N SER A 34 -3.63 -10.50 14.17
CA SER A 34 -4.85 -10.51 14.98
C SER A 34 -4.81 -11.57 16.08
N ARG A 35 -4.29 -12.76 15.74
CA ARG A 35 -4.15 -13.89 16.68
C ARG A 35 -3.11 -13.58 17.74
N LYS A 36 -1.93 -13.12 17.33
CA LYS A 36 -0.81 -12.77 18.23
C LYS A 36 -1.18 -11.68 19.23
N MET A 37 -1.92 -10.67 18.78
CA MET A 37 -2.31 -9.53 19.63
C MET A 37 -3.63 -9.77 20.39
N GLY A 38 -4.34 -10.87 20.13
CA GLY A 38 -5.67 -11.13 20.70
C GLY A 38 -6.72 -10.09 20.30
N GLN A 39 -6.49 -9.32 19.24
CA GLN A 39 -7.37 -8.23 18.79
C GLN A 39 -7.54 -8.29 17.28
N ARG A 40 -8.77 -8.10 16.78
CA ARG A 40 -9.05 -8.13 15.34
C ARG A 40 -8.37 -6.96 14.60
N MET A 41 -7.32 -7.28 13.87
CA MET A 41 -6.60 -6.42 12.93
C MET A 41 -7.09 -6.72 11.51
N TYR A 42 -7.76 -5.75 10.87
CA TYR A 42 -8.33 -5.95 9.53
C TYR A 42 -8.21 -4.72 8.63
N LYS A 43 -7.77 -3.58 9.19
CA LYS A 43 -7.52 -2.35 8.44
C LYS A 43 -6.04 -2.05 8.35
N HIS A 44 -5.64 -1.32 7.31
CA HIS A 44 -4.25 -0.89 7.10
C HIS A 44 -4.15 0.60 6.80
N VAL A 45 -2.97 1.17 7.02
CA VAL A 45 -2.64 2.55 6.68
C VAL A 45 -1.74 2.52 5.46
N VAL A 46 -2.02 3.37 4.48
CA VAL A 46 -1.21 3.51 3.27
C VAL A 46 -0.60 4.92 3.26
N VAL A 47 0.68 5.01 2.96
CA VAL A 47 1.36 6.28 2.70
C VAL A 47 1.83 6.26 1.25
N LEU A 48 1.30 7.17 0.44
CA LEU A 48 1.61 7.33 -0.97
C LEU A 48 2.44 8.59 -1.17
N ASP A 49 3.71 8.41 -1.53
CA ASP A 49 4.57 9.52 -1.91
C ASP A 49 4.30 9.98 -3.34
N MET A 50 3.98 11.26 -3.50
CA MET A 50 3.71 11.89 -4.79
C MET A 50 4.86 12.77 -5.28
N ASN A 51 6.04 12.66 -4.66
CA ASN A 51 7.23 13.30 -5.19
C ASN A 51 7.48 12.84 -6.64
N GLY A 52 7.80 13.79 -7.54
CA GLY A 52 7.93 13.51 -8.98
C GLY A 52 6.61 13.32 -9.75
N PHE A 53 5.44 13.41 -9.09
CA PHE A 53 4.15 13.44 -9.79
C PHE A 53 4.01 14.73 -10.63
N GLY A 54 3.32 14.64 -11.76
CA GLY A 54 3.33 15.69 -12.79
C GLY A 54 2.36 15.39 -13.92
N LEU A 55 2.29 16.30 -14.90
CA LEU A 55 1.28 16.30 -15.96
C LEU A 55 1.25 15.00 -16.80
N ARG A 56 2.41 14.36 -17.02
CA ARG A 56 2.49 13.08 -17.73
C ARG A 56 1.66 11.96 -17.09
N HIS A 57 1.42 12.04 -15.78
CA HIS A 57 0.63 11.08 -15.02
C HIS A 57 -0.86 11.43 -14.97
N MET A 58 -1.28 12.52 -15.62
CA MET A 58 -2.68 12.94 -15.73
C MET A 58 -3.31 12.62 -17.08
N SER A 59 -2.66 11.78 -17.89
CA SER A 59 -3.27 11.35 -19.15
C SER A 59 -4.61 10.65 -18.86
N PRO A 60 -5.62 10.80 -19.74
CA PRO A 60 -6.92 10.15 -19.57
C PRO A 60 -6.82 8.66 -19.31
N ASP A 61 -5.83 7.98 -19.90
CA ASP A 61 -5.61 6.55 -19.72
C ASP A 61 -5.04 6.20 -18.34
N VAL A 62 -4.11 6.98 -17.80
CA VAL A 62 -3.62 6.78 -16.43
C VAL A 62 -4.76 7.01 -15.43
N VAL A 63 -5.57 8.05 -15.64
CA VAL A 63 -6.75 8.33 -14.80
C VAL A 63 -7.76 7.18 -14.90
N ARG A 64 -8.03 6.65 -16.11
CA ARG A 64 -8.94 5.51 -16.32
C ARG A 64 -8.47 4.25 -15.61
N LYS A 65 -7.17 3.95 -15.70
CA LYS A 65 -6.51 2.83 -15.01
C LYS A 65 -6.60 2.96 -13.49
N LEU A 66 -6.31 4.14 -12.95
CA LEU A 66 -6.44 4.43 -11.52
C LEU A 66 -7.90 4.27 -11.05
N ARG A 67 -8.88 4.76 -11.82
CA ARG A 67 -10.30 4.56 -11.51
C ARG A 67 -10.67 3.09 -11.45
N LYS A 68 -10.23 2.28 -12.43
CA LYS A 68 -10.46 0.82 -12.45
C LYS A 68 -9.92 0.16 -11.18
N LEU A 69 -8.70 0.51 -10.77
CA LEU A 69 -8.09 0.00 -9.53
C LEU A 69 -8.91 0.38 -8.29
N MET A 70 -9.27 1.66 -8.15
CA MET A 70 -10.02 2.16 -6.99
C MET A 70 -11.45 1.58 -6.90
N SER A 71 -12.11 1.39 -8.05
CA SER A 71 -13.40 0.72 -8.12
C SER A 71 -13.30 -0.74 -7.70
N PHE A 72 -12.26 -1.44 -8.16
CA PHE A 72 -12.00 -2.82 -7.78
C PHE A 72 -11.74 -2.95 -6.27
N ASP A 73 -10.88 -2.10 -5.70
CA ASP A 73 -10.61 -2.09 -4.25
C ASP A 73 -11.88 -1.85 -3.42
N SER A 74 -12.73 -0.92 -3.87
CA SER A 74 -13.96 -0.60 -3.16
C SER A 74 -14.95 -1.77 -3.15
N PHE A 75 -14.90 -2.63 -4.18
CA PHE A 75 -15.78 -3.78 -4.33
C PHE A 75 -15.22 -5.05 -3.66
N MET A 76 -13.96 -5.37 -3.91
CA MET A 76 -13.33 -6.63 -3.44
C MET A 76 -12.77 -6.52 -2.02
N TYR A 77 -12.34 -5.33 -1.61
CA TYR A 77 -11.71 -5.09 -0.30
C TYR A 77 -12.42 -4.01 0.51
N PRO A 78 -13.76 -4.14 0.72
CA PRO A 78 -14.53 -3.12 1.38
C PRO A 78 -14.01 -2.85 2.79
N GLU A 79 -14.00 -1.58 3.16
CA GLU A 79 -13.61 -1.08 4.48
C GLU A 79 -12.19 -1.43 5.00
N SER A 80 -11.34 -2.06 4.17
CA SER A 80 -9.99 -2.50 4.54
C SER A 80 -8.99 -1.35 4.77
N LEU A 81 -9.25 -0.16 4.22
CA LEU A 81 -8.39 1.01 4.39
C LEU A 81 -8.72 1.75 5.69
N LYS A 82 -7.77 1.98 6.60
CA LYS A 82 -7.94 2.87 7.77
C LYS A 82 -7.72 4.32 7.38
N HIS A 83 -6.56 4.62 6.83
CA HIS A 83 -6.18 5.94 6.32
C HIS A 83 -5.27 5.79 5.09
N LEU A 84 -5.43 6.68 4.11
CA LEU A 84 -4.49 6.85 3.01
C LEU A 84 -3.91 8.26 3.10
N TYR A 85 -2.61 8.37 3.39
CA TYR A 85 -1.88 9.63 3.41
C TYR A 85 -1.20 9.83 2.07
N ILE A 86 -1.55 10.91 1.37
CA ILE A 86 -0.91 11.29 0.11
C ILE A 86 0.05 12.40 0.45
N VAL A 87 1.35 12.12 0.47
CA VAL A 87 2.41 13.03 0.92
C VAL A 87 3.17 13.60 -0.26
N ASN A 88 3.84 14.74 -0.06
CA ASN A 88 4.56 15.47 -1.10
C ASN A 88 3.70 15.80 -2.34
N ALA A 89 2.38 15.86 -2.17
CA ALA A 89 1.44 16.07 -3.27
C ALA A 89 1.69 17.43 -3.93
N PRO A 90 2.05 17.48 -5.23
CA PRO A 90 2.17 18.75 -5.93
C PRO A 90 0.77 19.36 -6.15
N TRP A 91 0.69 20.68 -6.36
CA TRP A 91 -0.58 21.39 -6.56
C TRP A 91 -1.44 20.75 -7.65
N ILE A 92 -0.80 20.21 -8.69
CA ILE A 92 -1.45 19.56 -9.83
C ILE A 92 -2.21 18.28 -9.43
N PHE A 93 -1.79 17.59 -8.36
CA PHE A 93 -2.49 16.41 -7.85
C PHE A 93 -3.92 16.74 -7.40
N GLN A 94 -4.18 17.94 -6.88
CA GLN A 94 -5.54 18.33 -6.48
C GLN A 94 -6.52 18.31 -7.65
N LYS A 95 -6.06 18.62 -8.87
CA LYS A 95 -6.88 18.52 -10.09
C LYS A 95 -7.19 17.06 -10.42
N ALA A 96 -6.17 16.18 -10.37
CA ALA A 96 -6.36 14.75 -10.59
C ALA A 96 -7.31 14.13 -9.55
N TRP A 97 -7.14 14.49 -8.26
CA TRP A 97 -8.01 14.06 -7.17
C TRP A 97 -9.48 14.44 -7.42
N THR A 98 -9.74 15.66 -7.90
CA THR A 98 -11.09 16.10 -8.24
C THR A 98 -11.74 15.25 -9.34
N MET A 99 -10.95 14.71 -10.27
CA MET A 99 -11.45 13.83 -11.33
C MET A 99 -11.75 12.41 -10.85
N VAL A 100 -11.08 11.91 -9.81
CA VAL A 100 -11.22 10.51 -9.35
C VAL A 100 -12.10 10.37 -8.10
N LYS A 101 -12.21 11.40 -7.26
CA LYS A 101 -12.93 11.33 -5.98
C LYS A 101 -14.41 10.94 -6.12
N GLY A 102 -15.06 11.31 -7.23
CA GLY A 102 -16.48 11.05 -7.45
C GLY A 102 -16.86 9.56 -7.53
N ILE A 103 -15.89 8.67 -7.70
CA ILE A 103 -16.10 7.22 -7.74
C ILE A 103 -16.00 6.59 -6.35
N LEU A 104 -15.39 7.32 -5.40
CA LEU A 104 -15.21 6.83 -4.04
C LEU A 104 -16.41 7.18 -3.17
N HIS A 105 -16.84 6.21 -2.36
CA HIS A 105 -17.81 6.48 -1.29
C HIS A 105 -17.28 7.55 -0.33
N GLU A 106 -18.18 8.37 0.24
CA GLU A 106 -17.82 9.47 1.14
C GLU A 106 -16.95 9.00 2.32
N THR A 107 -17.23 7.81 2.85
CA THR A 107 -16.44 7.19 3.92
C THR A 107 -14.97 7.02 3.49
N THR A 108 -14.72 6.56 2.27
CA THR A 108 -13.36 6.38 1.74
C THR A 108 -12.71 7.74 1.48
N GLN A 109 -13.44 8.71 0.94
CA GLN A 109 -12.93 10.08 0.77
C GLN A 109 -12.50 10.70 2.10
N LYS A 110 -13.25 10.50 3.19
CA LYS A 110 -12.91 10.97 4.55
C LYS A 110 -11.64 10.33 5.10
N ARG A 111 -11.31 9.09 4.68
CA ARG A 111 -10.09 8.36 5.09
C ARG A 111 -8.84 8.85 4.35
N ILE A 112 -9.00 9.53 3.22
CA ILE A 112 -7.89 10.04 2.40
C ILE A 112 -7.44 11.41 2.91
N LYS A 113 -6.17 11.52 3.24
CA LYS A 113 -5.53 12.71 3.80
C LYS A 113 -4.43 13.19 2.85
N ILE A 114 -4.72 14.24 2.11
CA ILE A 114 -3.72 14.92 1.29
C ILE A 114 -2.87 15.79 2.21
N VAL A 115 -1.56 15.60 2.15
CA VAL A 115 -0.56 16.33 2.91
C VAL A 115 0.42 16.92 1.89
N GLY A 116 0.74 18.20 2.06
CA GLY A 116 1.70 18.89 1.20
C GLY A 116 3.13 18.38 1.42
N LYS A 117 4.11 19.19 1.02
CA LYS A 117 5.55 18.86 1.12
C LYS A 117 6.16 19.12 2.51
N ASP A 118 5.41 19.70 3.45
CA ASP A 118 5.94 20.00 4.78
C ASP A 118 6.09 18.71 5.60
N GLN A 119 7.34 18.25 5.73
CA GLN A 119 7.70 17.03 6.44
C GLN A 119 7.26 17.06 7.92
N LYS A 120 7.34 18.22 8.60
CA LYS A 120 6.87 18.34 9.99
C LYS A 120 5.37 18.07 10.10
N THR A 121 4.58 18.57 9.16
CA THR A 121 3.14 18.28 9.10
C THR A 121 2.85 16.83 8.75
N ILE A 122 3.62 16.22 7.84
CA ILE A 122 3.50 14.78 7.52
C ILE A 122 3.74 13.95 8.79
N LEU A 123 4.88 14.17 9.45
CA LEU A 123 5.26 13.44 10.66
C LEU A 123 4.21 13.59 11.75
N ARG A 124 3.78 14.82 12.06
CA ARG A 124 2.73 15.10 13.06
C ARG A 124 1.41 14.38 12.76
N LYS A 125 1.09 14.13 11.50
CA LYS A 125 -0.13 13.41 11.11
C LYS A 125 0.02 11.89 11.24
N LEU A 126 1.21 11.36 10.96
CA LEU A 126 1.53 9.94 11.08
C LEU A 126 1.71 9.51 12.55
N THR A 127 2.35 10.33 13.38
CA THR A 127 2.57 10.02 14.80
C THR A 127 1.30 9.94 15.64
N ARG A 128 0.14 10.36 15.10
CA ARG A 128 -1.17 10.16 15.73
C ARG A 128 -1.67 8.71 15.64
N ILE A 129 -1.08 7.90 14.77
CA ILE A 129 -1.58 6.56 14.44
C ILE A 129 -0.49 5.48 14.39
N VAL A 130 0.78 5.87 14.26
CA VAL A 130 1.94 4.99 14.13
C VAL A 130 3.04 5.55 15.02
N ASP A 131 3.72 4.69 15.78
CA ASP A 131 4.83 5.09 16.63
C ASP A 131 6.00 5.64 15.83
N LEU A 132 6.74 6.59 16.41
CA LEU A 132 7.84 7.28 15.72
C LEU A 132 8.93 6.30 15.24
N ALA A 133 9.19 5.25 16.02
CA ALA A 133 10.13 4.17 15.72
C ALA A 133 9.71 3.29 14.53
N GLN A 134 8.46 3.41 14.05
CA GLN A 134 7.93 2.66 12.91
C GLN A 134 7.79 3.54 11.66
N ILE A 135 8.05 4.85 11.77
CA ILE A 135 7.99 5.78 10.65
C ILE A 135 9.40 5.93 10.05
N PRO A 136 9.58 5.92 8.72
CA PRO A 136 10.87 5.98 8.07
C PRO A 136 11.50 7.35 8.22
N THR A 137 12.81 7.41 8.24
CA THR A 137 13.59 8.64 8.33
C THR A 137 13.24 9.65 7.23
N TRP A 138 12.94 9.19 6.00
CA TRP A 138 12.56 10.09 4.90
C TRP A 138 11.19 10.77 5.11
N LEU A 139 10.33 10.21 5.97
CA LEU A 139 9.10 10.85 6.46
C LEU A 139 9.30 11.64 7.77
N GLY A 140 10.52 11.72 8.28
CA GLY A 140 10.90 12.37 9.53
C GLY A 140 10.81 11.49 10.77
N GLY A 141 10.66 10.17 10.62
CA GLY A 141 10.61 9.22 11.73
C GLY A 141 11.99 8.70 12.16
N GLN A 142 12.01 7.58 12.88
CA GLN A 142 13.21 6.95 13.45
C GLN A 142 13.55 5.58 12.84
N ASN A 143 12.73 5.06 11.93
CA ASN A 143 13.00 3.80 11.25
C ASN A 143 13.94 4.04 10.05
N GLU A 144 15.07 3.34 10.01
CA GLU A 144 15.98 3.38 8.87
C GLU A 144 15.44 2.60 7.68
N ASP A 145 14.57 1.61 7.94
CA ASP A 145 13.87 0.83 6.93
C ASP A 145 12.61 1.55 6.41
N ASP A 146 12.22 1.22 5.18
CA ASP A 146 10.95 1.68 4.63
C ASP A 146 9.74 1.12 5.40
N ILE A 147 8.67 1.92 5.49
CA ILE A 147 7.41 1.59 6.21
C ILE A 147 6.75 0.31 5.68
N CYS A 148 7.17 -0.14 4.50
CA CYS A 148 6.51 -1.19 3.78
C CYS A 148 7.33 -2.47 3.84
N GLY A 149 6.92 -3.39 4.71
CA GLY A 149 7.29 -4.80 4.59
C GLY A 149 6.86 -5.46 3.28
N ILE A 150 6.28 -4.70 2.31
CA ILE A 150 5.84 -5.15 0.98
C ILE A 150 6.61 -4.50 -0.18
N CYS A 151 7.25 -3.34 0.05
CA CYS A 151 8.02 -2.65 -1.00
C CYS A 151 9.54 -2.80 -0.84
N SER A 152 10.02 -3.43 0.24
CA SER A 152 11.44 -3.74 0.38
C SER A 152 11.81 -4.97 -0.45
N GLU A 153 13.06 -5.05 -0.90
CA GLU A 153 13.64 -6.23 -1.56
C GLU A 153 13.51 -7.50 -0.69
N ASN A 154 13.21 -7.35 0.61
CA ASN A 154 12.98 -8.43 1.57
C ASN A 154 11.52 -8.89 1.66
N PHE A 155 10.66 -8.52 0.70
CA PHE A 155 9.25 -8.93 0.71
C PHE A 155 9.07 -10.44 0.85
N GLU A 156 9.83 -11.22 0.08
CA GLU A 156 9.79 -12.68 0.13
C GLU A 156 10.24 -13.24 1.49
N GLU A 157 11.11 -12.55 2.22
CA GLU A 157 11.53 -12.96 3.56
C GLU A 157 10.49 -12.64 4.62
N VAL A 158 9.89 -11.44 4.55
CA VAL A 158 8.74 -11.06 5.38
C VAL A 158 7.57 -12.01 5.13
N TRP A 159 7.37 -12.41 3.87
CA TRP A 159 6.39 -13.43 3.48
C TRP A 159 6.71 -14.80 4.03
N LYS A 160 7.93 -15.28 3.84
CA LYS A 160 8.34 -16.59 4.36
C LYS A 160 8.16 -16.63 5.87
N LYS A 161 8.58 -15.58 6.58
CA LYS A 161 8.44 -15.50 8.04
C LYS A 161 6.97 -15.45 8.47
N ALA A 162 6.16 -14.58 7.88
CA ALA A 162 4.73 -14.51 8.19
C ALA A 162 4.00 -15.82 7.84
N ARG A 163 4.38 -16.48 6.73
CA ARG A 163 3.82 -17.77 6.31
C ARG A 163 4.23 -18.91 7.24
N LEU A 164 5.51 -19.00 7.61
CA LEU A 164 6.04 -20.01 8.52
C LEU A 164 5.39 -19.85 9.90
N GLU A 165 5.37 -18.64 10.45
CA GLU A 165 4.71 -18.36 11.74
C GLU A 165 3.22 -18.71 11.70
N THR A 166 2.53 -18.44 10.57
CA THR A 166 1.11 -18.78 10.43
C THR A 166 0.88 -20.30 10.26
N CYS A 167 1.78 -21.03 9.58
CA CYS A 167 1.68 -22.49 9.44
C CYS A 167 2.06 -23.21 10.76
N GLU A 168 3.01 -22.68 11.53
CA GLU A 168 3.37 -23.14 12.89
C GLU A 168 2.20 -22.92 13.88
N ASP A 169 1.58 -21.74 13.88
CA ASP A 169 0.42 -21.40 14.70
C ASP A 169 -0.83 -22.24 14.35
N MET A 170 -0.92 -22.78 13.13
CA MET A 170 -1.97 -23.70 12.68
C MET A 170 -1.70 -25.17 13.08
N GLY A 171 -0.63 -25.46 13.83
CA GLY A 171 -0.30 -26.80 14.30
C GLY A 171 0.26 -27.73 13.22
N GLY A 172 0.71 -27.19 12.09
CA GLY A 172 1.32 -27.96 11.00
C GLY A 172 2.78 -28.29 11.28
N GLN A 173 3.08 -29.47 11.80
CA GLN A 173 4.45 -29.97 12.01
C GLN A 173 5.14 -30.55 10.75
N ASP A 174 4.73 -30.17 9.54
CA ASP A 174 5.35 -30.70 8.32
C ASP A 174 5.43 -29.63 7.23
N GLU A 175 6.66 -29.13 7.01
CA GLU A 175 7.02 -28.11 6.00
C GLU A 175 6.68 -28.55 4.56
N SER A 176 6.35 -29.84 4.33
CA SER A 176 6.17 -30.38 2.98
C SER A 176 4.71 -30.49 2.49
N LYS A 177 3.67 -30.36 3.34
CA LYS A 177 2.30 -30.76 2.94
C LYS A 177 1.12 -29.86 3.28
N SER A 178 1.20 -28.81 4.08
CA SER A 178 -0.04 -28.15 4.56
C SER A 178 -0.32 -26.70 4.09
N CYS A 179 0.56 -26.05 3.34
CA CYS A 179 0.33 -24.66 2.93
C CYS A 179 0.46 -24.52 1.40
N ARG A 180 -0.45 -25.15 0.64
CA ARG A 180 -0.73 -24.81 -0.77
C ARG A 180 -2.05 -24.03 -0.81
N PHE A 181 -1.97 -22.78 -1.25
CA PHE A 181 -3.14 -22.02 -1.70
C PHE A 181 -3.49 -22.43 -3.13
#